data_AF-A0A946KQ06-F1
#
_entry.id   AF-A0A946KQ06-F1
#
_cell.length_a   1.000
_cell.length_b   1.000
_cell.length_c   1.000
_cell.angle_alpha   90.00
_cell.angle_beta   90.00
_cell.angle_gamma   90.00
#
_symmetry.space_group_name_H-M   'P 1'
#
loop_
_entity.id
_entity.type
_entity.pdbx_description
1 polymer ?
#
loop_
_entity_poly.entity_id
_entity_poly.type
_entity_poly.pdbx_seq_one_letter_code
_entity_poly.pdbx_strand_id
1 'polypeptide(L)'
;MKNILTTIIGIISSIIVMILLIIGFVAIISSEDEVKVKENSILKIDLANTSVVERSSENPFDGLSLSGDVASTIELKQVLDNIEKAKLDDNIKVIYINTSYVSAGISQIEEIRNKLLEFKQTGKPIIAYSEVYNQAAYY
;
A
#
# COMPACT_ATOMS: atom_id res chain seq x y z
N MET A 1 -3.26 26.92 -50.76
CA MET A 1 -1.94 26.60 -50.17
C MET A 1 -1.71 27.17 -48.76
N LYS A 2 -2.22 28.36 -48.39
CA LYS A 2 -2.05 28.94 -47.03
C LYS A 2 -2.56 28.07 -45.86
N ASN A 3 -3.62 27.28 -46.07
CA ASN A 3 -4.19 26.45 -45.01
C ASN A 3 -3.34 25.20 -44.72
N ILE A 4 -2.64 24.67 -45.72
CA ILE A 4 -1.80 23.46 -45.56
C ILE A 4 -0.62 23.76 -44.63
N LEU A 5 0.02 24.93 -44.77
CA LEU A 5 1.13 25.33 -43.90
C LEU A 5 0.69 25.52 -42.44
N THR A 6 -0.50 26.10 -42.24
CA THR A 6 -1.08 26.33 -40.90
C THR A 6 -1.43 25.00 -40.21
N THR A 7 -2.00 24.04 -40.95
CA THR A 7 -2.29 22.70 -40.43
C THR A 7 -1.03 21.93 -40.06
N ILE A 8 0.05 22.02 -40.87
CA ILE A 8 1.34 21.39 -40.55
C ILE A 8 1.93 21.95 -39.25
N ILE A 9 1.89 23.27 -39.06
CA ILE A 9 2.38 23.93 -37.84
C ILE A 9 1.54 23.51 -36.63
N GLY A 10 0.21 23.43 -36.77
CA GLY A 10 -0.69 22.98 -35.71
C GLY A 10 -0.44 21.52 -35.28
N ILE A 11 -0.20 20.63 -36.25
CA ILE A 11 0.13 19.22 -35.97
C ILE A 11 1.45 19.12 -35.21
N ILE A 12 2.49 19.84 -35.65
CA ILE A 12 3.80 19.84 -34.97
C ILE A 12 3.66 20.37 -33.54
N SER A 13 2.91 21.47 -33.34
CA SER A 13 2.66 22.03 -32.01
C SER A 13 1.89 21.06 -31.11
N SER A 14 0.87 20.38 -31.62
CA SER A 14 0.12 19.37 -30.87
C SER A 14 0.98 18.17 -30.46
N ILE A 15 1.88 17.72 -31.34
CA ILE A 15 2.81 16.62 -31.04
C ILE A 15 3.78 17.04 -29.92
N ILE A 16 4.31 18.28 -29.99
CA ILE A 16 5.20 18.81 -28.94
C ILE A 16 4.48 18.86 -27.59
N VAL A 17 3.24 19.36 -27.56
CA VAL A 17 2.44 19.41 -26.33
C VAL A 17 2.18 18.00 -25.79
N MET A 18 1.86 17.04 -26.67
CA MET A 18 1.63 15.65 -26.26
C MET A 18 2.89 15.00 -25.67
N ILE A 19 4.05 15.25 -26.26
CA ILE A 19 5.33 14.76 -25.73
C ILE A 19 5.61 15.37 -24.34
N LEU A 20 5.39 16.68 -24.17
CA LEU A 20 5.56 17.33 -22.86
C LEU A 20 4.62 16.77 -21.80
N LEU A 21 3.38 16.46 -22.16
CA LEU A 21 2.43 15.80 -21.25
C LEU A 21 2.88 14.40 -20.86
N ILE A 22 3.40 13.60 -21.79
CA ILE A 22 3.93 12.26 -21.50
C ILE A 22 5.15 12.35 -20.57
N ILE A 23 6.09 13.26 -20.83
CA ILE A 23 7.27 13.46 -19.97
C ILE A 23 6.84 13.90 -18.56
N GLY A 24 5.88 14.84 -18.47
CA GLY A 24 5.31 15.27 -17.20
C GLY A 24 4.65 14.12 -16.44
N PHE A 25 3.91 13.27 -17.14
CA PHE A 25 3.24 12.10 -16.56
C PHE A 25 4.26 11.06 -16.06
N VAL A 26 5.29 10.76 -16.85
CA VAL A 26 6.38 9.84 -16.44
C VAL A 26 7.13 10.38 -15.22
N ALA A 27 7.42 11.68 -15.18
CA ALA A 27 8.11 12.28 -14.04
C ALA A 27 7.32 12.16 -12.73
N ILE A 28 5.99 12.23 -12.79
CA ILE A 28 5.10 12.03 -11.63
C ILE A 28 5.07 10.56 -11.21
N ILE A 29 5.11 9.62 -12.16
CA ILE A 29 5.09 8.18 -11.86
C ILE A 29 6.43 7.71 -11.27
N SER A 30 7.56 8.28 -11.72
CA SER A 30 8.89 7.80 -11.34
C SER A 30 9.42 8.34 -10.00
N SER A 31 8.69 9.20 -9.30
CA SER A 31 9.11 9.67 -7.97
C SER A 31 8.75 8.65 -6.89
N GLU A 32 9.43 7.50 -6.88
CA GLU A 32 9.46 6.63 -5.71
C GLU A 32 10.67 7.02 -4.86
N ASP A 33 10.45 7.83 -3.83
CA ASP A 33 11.48 8.11 -2.83
C ASP A 33 11.83 6.80 -2.09
N GLU A 34 13.12 6.45 -2.03
CA GLU A 34 13.57 5.34 -1.18
C GLU A 34 13.25 5.64 0.28
N VAL A 35 12.23 4.98 0.82
CA VAL A 35 11.84 5.12 2.23
C VAL A 35 12.88 4.43 3.10
N LYS A 36 13.82 5.19 3.65
CA LYS A 36 14.74 4.68 4.69
C LYS A 36 14.01 4.55 6.02
N VAL A 37 13.94 3.34 6.55
CA VAL A 37 13.40 3.06 7.89
C VAL A 37 14.30 3.71 8.94
N LYS A 38 13.72 4.58 9.77
CA LYS A 38 14.45 5.26 10.86
C LYS A 38 14.65 4.30 12.03
N GLU A 39 15.70 4.50 12.81
CA GLU A 39 15.89 3.78 14.07
C GLU A 39 14.68 3.95 15.00
N ASN A 40 14.38 2.89 15.77
CA ASN A 40 13.26 2.85 16.72
C ASN A 40 11.87 3.01 16.08
N SER A 41 11.73 2.50 14.85
CA SER A 41 10.46 2.50 14.12
C SER A 41 9.52 1.39 14.60
N ILE A 42 8.24 1.59 14.30
CA ILE A 42 7.14 0.67 14.61
C ILE A 42 6.54 0.22 13.28
N LEU A 43 6.37 -1.08 13.10
CA LEU A 43 5.53 -1.58 12.01
C LEU A 43 4.07 -1.50 12.46
N LYS A 44 3.30 -0.61 11.84
CA LYS A 44 1.85 -0.51 12.03
C LYS A 44 1.13 -1.41 11.03
N ILE A 45 0.34 -2.36 11.51
CA ILE A 45 -0.59 -3.18 10.72
C ILE A 45 -2.01 -2.74 11.08
N ASP A 46 -2.71 -2.11 10.16
CA ASP A 46 -4.05 -1.57 10.40
C ASP A 46 -5.12 -2.39 9.67
N LEU A 47 -5.57 -3.48 10.28
CA LEU A 47 -6.61 -4.34 9.71
C LEU A 47 -8.00 -3.73 9.85
N ALA A 48 -8.19 -2.74 10.74
CA ALA A 48 -9.47 -2.08 10.97
C ALA A 48 -9.94 -1.24 9.77
N ASN A 49 -9.00 -0.61 9.08
CA ASN A 49 -9.28 0.30 7.95
C ASN A 49 -8.81 -0.26 6.60
N THR A 50 -8.22 -1.47 6.60
CA THR A 50 -7.61 -2.06 5.41
C THR A 50 -8.18 -3.45 5.17
N SER A 51 -8.73 -3.69 3.98
CA SER A 51 -9.16 -5.02 3.57
C SER A 51 -7.98 -5.84 3.10
N VAL A 52 -7.86 -7.08 3.59
CA VAL A 52 -6.81 -8.01 3.15
C VAL A 52 -7.37 -8.87 2.02
N VAL A 53 -6.71 -8.85 0.87
CA VAL A 53 -7.11 -9.61 -0.32
C VAL A 53 -5.97 -10.50 -0.80
N GLU A 54 -6.30 -11.56 -1.53
CA GLU A 54 -5.27 -12.45 -2.08
C GLU A 54 -4.46 -11.78 -3.19
N ARG A 55 -5.15 -10.98 -4.01
CA ARG A 55 -4.57 -10.18 -5.09
C ARG A 55 -5.32 -8.86 -5.18
N SER A 56 -4.58 -7.78 -5.26
CA SER A 56 -5.14 -6.47 -5.59
C SER A 56 -5.31 -6.37 -7.10
N SER A 57 -6.33 -5.63 -7.53
CA SER A 57 -6.39 -5.15 -8.89
C SER A 57 -5.50 -3.92 -8.96
N GLU A 58 -4.46 -3.92 -9.81
CA GLU A 58 -3.71 -2.70 -10.13
C GLU A 58 -4.58 -1.82 -11.04
N ASN A 59 -5.63 -1.22 -10.46
CA ASN A 59 -6.43 -0.25 -11.17
C ASN A 59 -5.80 1.13 -10.97
N PRO A 60 -5.24 1.75 -12.03
CA PRO A 60 -4.60 3.07 -11.94
C PRO A 60 -5.56 4.20 -11.53
N PHE A 61 -6.86 3.90 -11.40
CA PHE A 61 -7.90 4.83 -10.97
C PHE A 61 -8.43 4.58 -9.55
N ASP A 62 -7.95 3.56 -8.81
CA ASP A 62 -8.47 3.28 -7.45
C ASP A 62 -8.20 4.41 -6.45
N GLY A 63 -7.20 5.26 -6.71
CA GLY A 63 -6.93 6.49 -5.95
C GLY A 63 -7.81 7.69 -6.33
N LEU A 64 -8.66 7.59 -7.35
CA LEU A 64 -9.53 8.67 -7.84
C LEU A 64 -10.94 8.62 -7.25
N SER A 65 -11.07 8.30 -5.97
CA SER A 65 -12.37 8.38 -5.30
C SER A 65 -12.73 9.83 -5.00
N LEU A 66 -13.79 10.33 -5.64
CA LEU A 66 -14.37 11.65 -5.38
C LEU A 66 -15.09 11.72 -4.01
N SER A 67 -15.29 10.56 -3.37
CA SER A 67 -16.08 10.39 -2.15
C SER A 67 -15.26 10.45 -0.86
N GLY A 68 -13.93 10.58 -0.94
CA GLY A 68 -13.05 10.75 0.23
C GLY A 68 -12.78 9.49 1.06
N ASP A 69 -13.69 8.51 1.05
CA ASP A 69 -13.50 7.20 1.70
C ASP A 69 -12.94 6.20 0.70
N VAL A 70 -11.62 6.05 0.68
CA VAL A 70 -10.95 4.93 0.02
C VAL A 70 -10.67 3.89 1.09
N ALA A 71 -11.54 2.87 1.19
CA ALA A 71 -11.21 1.66 1.92
C ALA A 71 -9.92 1.11 1.32
N SER A 72 -8.84 1.15 2.12
CA SER A 72 -7.53 0.73 1.65
C SER A 72 -7.53 -0.77 1.47
N THR A 73 -6.92 -1.26 0.39
CA THR A 73 -6.77 -2.70 0.15
C THR A 73 -5.30 -3.06 0.21
N ILE A 74 -4.97 -4.16 0.87
CA ILE A 74 -3.61 -4.69 0.92
C ILE A 74 -3.60 -6.17 0.55
N GLU A 75 -2.61 -6.57 -0.21
CA GLU A 75 -2.40 -7.99 -0.52
C GLU A 75 -1.90 -8.73 0.71
N LEU A 76 -2.43 -9.93 0.95
CA LEU A 76 -1.97 -10.80 2.03
C LEU A 76 -0.45 -10.99 1.95
N LYS A 77 0.08 -11.27 0.75
CA LYS A 77 1.51 -11.42 0.51
C LYS A 77 2.30 -10.21 1.02
N GLN A 78 1.82 -8.99 0.79
CA GLN A 78 2.48 -7.78 1.24
C GLN A 78 2.50 -7.69 2.77
N VAL A 79 1.43 -8.07 3.44
CA VAL A 79 1.38 -8.13 4.92
C VAL A 79 2.42 -9.12 5.45
N LEU A 80 2.45 -10.34 4.90
CA LEU A 80 3.38 -11.39 5.33
C LEU A 80 4.84 -10.99 5.07
N ASP A 81 5.14 -10.44 3.89
CA ASP A 81 6.48 -9.97 3.53
C ASP A 81 6.92 -8.80 4.42
N ASN A 82 6.01 -7.89 4.78
CA ASN A 82 6.31 -6.78 5.68
C ASN A 82 6.61 -7.25 7.11
N ILE A 83 5.91 -8.28 7.61
CA ILE A 83 6.22 -8.90 8.91
C ILE A 83 7.61 -9.57 8.87
N GLU A 84 7.94 -10.27 7.78
CA GLU A 84 9.26 -10.90 7.61
C GLU A 84 10.38 -9.85 7.52
N LYS A 85 10.16 -8.75 6.80
CA LYS A 85 11.13 -7.63 6.76
C LYS A 85 11.32 -7.03 8.15
N ALA A 86 10.24 -6.77 8.89
CA ALA A 86 10.32 -6.23 10.25
C ALA A 86 11.02 -7.16 11.25
N LYS A 87 10.86 -8.48 11.07
CA LYS A 87 11.58 -9.50 11.84
C LYS A 87 13.09 -9.34 11.68
N LEU A 88 13.56 -9.14 10.45
CA LEU A 88 14.97 -9.01 10.08
C LEU A 88 15.56 -7.60 10.25
N ASP A 89 14.72 -6.57 10.38
CA ASP A 89 15.15 -5.17 10.50
C ASP A 89 15.34 -4.75 11.98
N ASP A 90 16.57 -4.47 12.38
CA ASP A 90 16.93 -4.01 13.72
C ASP A 90 16.34 -2.64 14.07
N ASN A 91 15.96 -1.83 13.07
CA ASN A 91 15.31 -0.54 13.29
C ASN A 91 13.86 -0.69 13.74
N ILE A 92 13.20 -1.81 13.41
CA ILE A 92 11.85 -2.10 13.85
C ILE A 92 11.88 -2.75 15.23
N LYS A 93 11.31 -2.06 16.23
CA LYS A 93 11.33 -2.50 17.63
C LYS A 93 10.05 -3.21 18.07
N VAL A 94 8.92 -2.90 17.43
CA VAL A 94 7.60 -3.42 17.83
C VAL A 94 6.70 -3.50 16.61
N ILE A 95 5.78 -4.46 16.63
CA ILE A 95 4.61 -4.46 15.76
C ILE A 95 3.43 -3.91 16.55
N TYR A 96 2.75 -2.92 16.00
CA TYR A 96 1.44 -2.48 16.48
C TYR A 96 0.38 -2.98 15.50
N ILE A 97 -0.58 -3.76 15.97
CA ILE A 97 -1.67 -4.30 15.16
C ILE A 97 -3.03 -3.80 15.66
N ASN A 98 -3.82 -3.21 14.76
CA ASN A 98 -5.19 -2.80 15.03
C ASN A 98 -6.16 -3.79 14.38
N THR A 99 -6.97 -4.46 15.19
CA THR A 99 -7.93 -5.49 14.75
C THR A 99 -9.39 -5.10 14.99
N SER A 100 -9.69 -3.81 15.24
CA SER A 100 -11.05 -3.33 15.57
C SER A 100 -12.13 -3.75 14.57
N TYR A 101 -11.79 -3.90 13.28
CA TYR A 101 -12.68 -4.45 12.25
C TYR A 101 -11.89 -5.21 11.19
N VAL A 102 -11.74 -6.52 11.33
CA VAL A 102 -10.94 -7.31 10.38
C VAL A 102 -11.77 -7.69 9.15
N SER A 103 -11.46 -7.06 8.00
CA SER A 103 -11.99 -7.44 6.68
C SER A 103 -11.02 -8.40 5.97
N ALA A 104 -10.98 -9.64 6.44
CA ALA A 104 -10.14 -10.72 5.91
C ALA A 104 -10.81 -12.09 6.10
N GLY A 105 -10.53 -13.04 5.21
CA GLY A 105 -10.94 -14.44 5.36
C GLY A 105 -10.16 -15.15 6.47
N ILE A 106 -10.75 -16.18 7.08
CA ILE A 106 -10.15 -16.88 8.22
C ILE A 106 -8.77 -17.48 7.90
N SER A 107 -8.57 -17.99 6.68
CA SER A 107 -7.27 -18.51 6.23
C SER A 107 -6.21 -17.41 6.16
N GLN A 108 -6.58 -16.22 5.69
CA GLN A 108 -5.66 -15.08 5.64
C GLN A 108 -5.27 -14.62 7.05
N ILE A 109 -6.23 -14.62 7.99
CA ILE A 109 -5.97 -14.30 9.40
C ILE A 109 -5.02 -15.35 10.01
N GLU A 110 -5.22 -16.64 9.72
CA GLU A 110 -4.35 -17.72 10.18
C GLU A 110 -2.91 -17.55 9.68
N GLU A 111 -2.72 -17.19 8.41
CA GLU A 111 -1.39 -16.92 7.84
C GLU A 111 -0.72 -15.70 8.51
N ILE A 112 -1.46 -14.60 8.69
CA ILE A 112 -0.98 -13.42 9.40
C ILE A 112 -0.58 -13.79 10.84
N ARG A 113 -1.43 -14.53 11.55
CA ARG A 113 -1.16 -15.00 12.91
C ARG A 113 0.10 -15.86 12.97
N ASN A 114 0.28 -16.80 12.03
CA ASN A 114 1.48 -17.64 11.97
C ASN A 114 2.74 -16.79 11.78
N LYS A 115 2.70 -15.78 10.91
CA LYS A 115 3.82 -14.84 10.75
C LYS A 115 4.08 -13.96 11.97
N LEU A 116 3.03 -13.52 12.67
CA LEU A 116 3.18 -12.82 13.95
C LEU A 116 3.81 -13.71 15.02
N LEU A 117 3.48 -15.01 15.06
CA LEU A 117 4.12 -15.97 15.96
C LEU A 117 5.60 -16.14 15.65
N GLU A 118 6.00 -16.19 14.38
CA GLU A 118 7.41 -16.18 13.98
C GLU A 118 8.12 -14.88 14.41
N PHE A 119 7.49 -13.71 14.19
CA PHE A 119 8.05 -12.43 14.64
C PHE A 119 8.26 -12.42 16.15
N LYS A 120 7.30 -12.96 16.92
CA LYS A 120 7.38 -13.05 18.39
C LYS A 120 8.59 -13.85 18.87
N GLN A 121 9.09 -14.81 18.08
CA GLN A 121 10.31 -15.58 18.42
C GLN A 121 11.57 -14.71 18.45
N THR A 122 11.57 -13.51 17.83
CA THR A 122 12.69 -12.56 17.91
C THR A 122 12.82 -11.88 19.28
N GLY A 123 11.80 -12.01 20.15
CA GLY A 123 11.73 -11.29 21.43
C GLY A 123 11.23 -9.85 21.31
N LYS A 124 11.03 -9.33 20.09
CA LYS A 124 10.39 -8.02 19.87
C LYS A 124 8.90 -8.09 20.23
N PRO A 125 8.35 -7.11 20.97
CA PRO A 125 6.95 -7.11 21.37
C PRO A 125 5.98 -6.95 20.18
N ILE A 126 4.75 -7.43 20.39
CA ILE A 126 3.60 -7.16 19.53
C ILE A 126 2.52 -6.52 20.42
N ILE A 127 2.06 -5.34 20.05
CA ILE A 127 0.99 -4.61 20.74
C ILE A 127 -0.27 -4.73 19.88
N ALA A 128 -1.31 -5.34 20.43
CA ALA A 128 -2.60 -5.48 19.77
C ALA A 128 -3.62 -4.51 20.38
N TYR A 129 -4.37 -3.83 19.51
CA TYR A 129 -5.47 -2.94 19.87
C TYR A 129 -6.74 -3.35 19.13
N SER A 130 -7.86 -3.36 19.84
CA SER A 130 -9.17 -3.53 19.23
C SER A 130 -10.24 -2.83 20.06
N GLU A 131 -11.13 -2.09 19.40
CA GLU A 131 -12.34 -1.54 20.02
C GLU A 131 -13.45 -2.59 20.15
N VAL A 132 -13.44 -3.60 19.26
CA VAL A 132 -14.46 -4.64 19.18
C VAL A 132 -13.80 -6.00 18.99
N TYR A 133 -13.95 -6.89 19.97
CA TYR A 133 -13.36 -8.23 19.96
C TYR A 133 -14.33 -9.27 19.37
N ASN A 134 -14.64 -9.16 18.08
CA ASN A 134 -15.32 -10.24 17.36
C ASN A 134 -14.35 -11.43 17.14
N GLN A 135 -14.85 -12.58 16.65
CA GLN A 135 -14.03 -13.79 16.50
C GLN A 135 -12.77 -13.55 15.64
N ALA A 136 -12.89 -12.79 14.56
CA ALA A 136 -11.77 -12.47 13.67
C ALA A 136 -10.76 -11.51 14.31
N ALA A 137 -11.23 -10.56 15.13
CA ALA A 137 -10.39 -9.60 15.83
C ALA A 137 -9.65 -10.22 17.03
N TYR A 138 -10.28 -11.22 17.67
CA TYR A 138 -9.75 -11.92 18.83
C TYR A 138 -8.77 -13.04 18.47
N TYR A 139 -9.02 -13.73 17.36
CA TYR A 139 -8.17 -14.80 16.84
C TYR A 139 -6.85 -14.25 16.30
#